data_AF-A0A8T4TBC4-F1
#
_entry.id   AF-A0A8T4TBC4-F1
#
_cell.length_a   1.000
_cell.length_b   1.000
_cell.length_c   1.000
_cell.angle_alpha   90.00
_cell.angle_beta   90.00
_cell.angle_gamma   90.00
#
_symmetry.space_group_name_H-M   'P 1'
#
loop_
_entity.id
_entity.type
_entity.pdbx_description
1 polymer ?
#
loop_
_entity_poly.entity_id
_entity_poly.type
_entity_poly.pdbx_seq_one_letter_code
_entity_poly.pdbx_strand_id
1 'polypeptide(L)'
;MTREKKMRNKIERLLFDQNWGNSQFEITEVEDPHLISAGTHDTGHWKIFVDFDKRIDKLDDILGKINVSTIDKLRGQRSYFDGKDNLDSLLYFVVGHEVGHWKHCPGHIDDREEIMSGVAEGLQRIGFDSEKVENQSQRVYNMFADILDNVMSMYRDKKKEKFQEGFLGFYAKEGSLSEYSDDFYLFVDTQVRLGIDEPLMKKFASFFRKDKDALSNVTKEILNILVEDSSLAAKIMNEQLTLQEKVDIYHRLNEKNKWHRKARDFASLLGKYIKEQDPNDNRLSHGYGGQSGKPRQQQGSKGNNKHEGCNHADDKNIRELVKRSLDKGHSVGYAPKTIALDELYKMRAERIVMDLKKREGDMYRLAVAYLQRKEITNSNFNMNNVDWQNPEVGMDEKGQLTLDFLEKLNPVFANKKGAEKGGRLPDILFIVDRSGSVIEGYDPGRGTGAYDMILRSMYSVFKYLEDNNQIQNMRFGTILFDNIPNYFSGWKTFYDMQDIKDPLLMPGDPKFNPEINFIMKKMIPKQRGFLGGTNLDLDTIVEATDDKQGNYWAIIISDGEIHNRGEAREAVQYMADKGNPISFIRVGYSMDNEFAEYVSEVGGQVYHVKDASDLSKLVLKEAKHHYA
;
A
#
# COMPACT_ATOMS: atom_id res chain seq x y z
N MET A 1 -34.36 -5.39 -26.33
CA MET A 1 -33.52 -5.59 -25.13
C MET A 1 -32.14 -5.05 -25.48
N THR A 2 -31.59 -4.14 -24.67
CA THR A 2 -30.25 -3.55 -24.92
C THR A 2 -29.16 -4.63 -24.82
N ARG A 3 -27.99 -4.41 -25.46
CA ARG A 3 -26.85 -5.35 -25.42
C ARG A 3 -26.43 -5.62 -23.98
N GLU A 4 -26.25 -4.57 -23.21
CA GLU A 4 -25.97 -4.63 -21.78
C GLU A 4 -27.00 -5.48 -21.02
N LYS A 5 -28.30 -5.29 -21.26
CA LYS A 5 -29.35 -6.09 -20.60
C LYS A 5 -29.29 -7.58 -20.99
N LYS A 6 -28.94 -7.89 -22.24
CA LYS A 6 -28.73 -9.28 -22.69
C LYS A 6 -27.52 -9.92 -22.00
N MET A 7 -26.43 -9.16 -21.85
CA MET A 7 -25.20 -9.62 -21.20
C MET A 7 -25.40 -9.81 -19.70
N ARG A 8 -26.08 -8.84 -19.06
CA ARG A 8 -26.50 -8.89 -17.66
C ARG A 8 -27.32 -10.13 -17.34
N ASN A 9 -28.36 -10.41 -18.13
CA ASN A 9 -29.17 -11.63 -17.92
C ASN A 9 -28.35 -12.93 -18.07
N LYS A 10 -27.34 -12.96 -18.94
CA LYS A 10 -26.46 -14.12 -19.08
C LYS A 10 -25.56 -14.29 -17.85
N ILE A 11 -24.88 -13.22 -17.43
CA ILE A 11 -23.98 -13.24 -16.25
C ILE A 11 -24.76 -13.56 -14.97
N GLU A 12 -25.94 -12.96 -14.76
CA GLU A 12 -26.82 -13.26 -13.63
C GLU A 12 -27.16 -14.75 -13.54
N ARG A 13 -27.48 -15.36 -14.68
CA ARG A 13 -27.77 -16.79 -14.74
C ARG A 13 -26.53 -17.64 -14.42
N LEU A 14 -25.35 -17.23 -14.89
CA LEU A 14 -24.11 -17.95 -14.61
C LEU A 14 -23.72 -17.87 -13.12
N LEU A 15 -23.86 -16.70 -12.50
CA LEU A 15 -23.63 -16.50 -11.07
C LEU A 15 -24.62 -17.32 -10.25
N PHE A 16 -25.90 -17.31 -10.63
CA PHE A 16 -26.93 -18.15 -10.00
C PHE A 16 -26.58 -19.64 -10.09
N ASP A 17 -26.17 -20.12 -11.26
CA ASP A 17 -25.74 -21.52 -11.47
C ASP A 17 -24.52 -21.90 -10.58
N GLN A 18 -23.69 -20.92 -10.22
CA GLN A 18 -22.54 -21.10 -9.32
C GLN A 18 -22.87 -20.87 -7.83
N ASN A 19 -24.15 -20.70 -7.46
CA ASN A 19 -24.63 -20.36 -6.11
C ASN A 19 -24.07 -19.02 -5.59
N TRP A 20 -23.80 -18.06 -6.47
CA TRP A 20 -23.42 -16.70 -6.10
C TRP A 20 -24.61 -15.76 -6.25
N GLY A 21 -24.87 -14.94 -5.23
CA GLY A 21 -26.06 -14.07 -5.17
C GLY A 21 -25.96 -12.87 -6.12
N ASN A 22 -27.11 -12.42 -6.64
CA ASN A 22 -27.19 -11.32 -7.62
C ASN A 22 -26.69 -9.95 -7.12
N SER A 23 -26.45 -9.78 -5.81
CA SER A 23 -26.07 -8.49 -5.20
C SER A 23 -24.57 -8.15 -5.32
N GLN A 24 -23.78 -8.97 -6.02
CA GLN A 24 -22.32 -8.92 -5.99
C GLN A 24 -21.67 -8.67 -7.36
N PHE A 25 -22.37 -8.06 -8.33
CA PHE A 25 -21.71 -7.75 -9.60
C PHE A 25 -22.20 -6.46 -10.29
N GLU A 26 -21.30 -5.86 -11.06
CA GLU A 26 -21.51 -4.67 -11.90
C GLU A 26 -21.13 -5.01 -13.33
N ILE A 27 -21.88 -4.51 -14.31
CA ILE A 27 -21.63 -4.80 -15.73
C ILE A 27 -21.74 -3.50 -16.50
N THR A 28 -20.68 -3.17 -17.23
CA THR A 28 -20.56 -1.90 -17.95
C THR A 28 -20.13 -2.16 -19.39
N GLU A 29 -20.77 -1.48 -20.34
CA GLU A 29 -20.26 -1.40 -21.71
C GLU A 29 -19.24 -0.25 -21.77
N VAL A 30 -17.99 -0.55 -22.10
CA VAL A 30 -16.88 0.41 -22.16
C VAL A 30 -16.17 0.36 -23.51
N GLU A 31 -15.42 1.39 -23.89
CA GLU A 31 -14.46 1.28 -24.99
C GLU A 31 -13.10 0.88 -24.41
N ASP A 32 -12.72 -0.38 -24.62
CA ASP A 32 -11.53 -0.99 -24.01
C ASP A 32 -10.71 -1.73 -25.07
N PRO A 33 -9.36 -1.70 -25.04
CA PRO A 33 -8.55 -2.53 -25.93
C PRO A 33 -8.92 -4.02 -25.86
N HIS A 34 -9.32 -4.53 -24.70
CA HIS A 34 -9.81 -5.88 -24.47
C HIS A 34 -11.31 -5.99 -24.78
N LEU A 35 -11.74 -7.12 -25.36
CA LEU A 35 -13.17 -7.38 -25.62
C LEU A 35 -14.01 -7.56 -24.34
N ILE A 36 -13.38 -8.06 -23.28
CA ILE A 36 -13.97 -8.29 -21.96
C ILE A 36 -12.85 -8.22 -20.92
N SER A 37 -13.13 -7.60 -19.80
CA SER A 37 -12.31 -7.59 -18.59
C SER A 37 -13.22 -7.81 -17.39
N ALA A 38 -12.67 -8.41 -16.33
CA ALA A 38 -13.34 -8.50 -15.06
C ALA A 38 -12.33 -8.29 -13.94
N GLY A 39 -12.88 -8.03 -12.76
CA GLY A 39 -12.11 -7.84 -11.55
C GLY A 39 -13.05 -7.63 -10.37
N THR A 40 -12.49 -7.29 -9.23
CA THR A 40 -13.26 -7.20 -7.98
C THR A 40 -13.00 -5.87 -7.27
N HIS A 41 -14.06 -5.26 -6.73
CA HIS A 41 -13.94 -4.07 -5.87
C HIS A 41 -13.70 -4.47 -4.40
N ASP A 42 -12.71 -3.84 -3.77
CA ASP A 42 -12.35 -4.06 -2.37
C ASP A 42 -12.95 -3.01 -1.41
N THR A 43 -14.18 -2.58 -1.66
CA THR A 43 -14.85 -1.51 -0.88
C THR A 43 -15.60 -2.05 0.36
N GLY A 44 -15.12 -3.15 0.96
CA GLY A 44 -15.74 -3.80 2.11
C GLY A 44 -16.93 -4.71 1.78
N HIS A 45 -17.41 -4.69 0.54
CA HIS A 45 -18.31 -5.69 -0.03
C HIS A 45 -17.77 -6.09 -1.40
N TRP A 46 -17.36 -7.36 -1.56
CA TRP A 46 -16.88 -7.87 -2.84
C TRP A 46 -17.97 -7.74 -3.91
N LYS A 47 -17.65 -6.97 -4.96
CA LYS A 47 -18.43 -6.89 -6.19
C LYS A 47 -17.52 -7.23 -7.35
N ILE A 48 -17.93 -8.20 -8.17
CA ILE A 48 -17.30 -8.53 -9.43
C ILE A 48 -17.76 -7.51 -10.46
N PHE A 49 -16.86 -6.71 -11.03
CA PHE A 49 -17.20 -5.92 -12.20
C PHE A 49 -16.84 -6.72 -13.45
N VAL A 50 -17.68 -6.62 -14.49
CA VAL A 50 -17.42 -7.18 -15.81
C VAL A 50 -17.64 -6.09 -16.84
N ASP A 51 -16.54 -5.62 -17.41
CA ASP A 51 -16.52 -4.60 -18.44
C ASP A 51 -16.41 -5.27 -19.80
N PHE A 52 -17.23 -4.85 -20.77
CA PHE A 52 -17.20 -5.42 -22.11
C PHE A 52 -17.21 -4.34 -23.19
N ASP A 53 -16.44 -4.60 -24.24
CA ASP A 53 -16.37 -3.70 -25.38
C ASP A 53 -17.54 -3.90 -26.33
N LYS A 54 -17.97 -2.84 -27.01
CA LYS A 54 -19.01 -2.89 -28.05
C LYS A 54 -18.72 -3.91 -29.18
N ARG A 55 -17.45 -4.29 -29.36
CA ARG A 55 -16.98 -5.32 -30.29
C ARG A 55 -17.24 -6.76 -29.80
N ILE A 56 -17.71 -6.98 -28.57
CA ILE A 56 -17.96 -8.33 -28.02
C ILE A 56 -18.96 -9.14 -28.84
N ASP A 57 -19.92 -8.49 -29.50
CA ASP A 57 -20.86 -9.15 -30.44
C ASP A 57 -20.15 -9.74 -31.66
N LYS A 58 -18.93 -9.28 -31.96
CA LYS A 58 -18.06 -9.80 -33.03
C LYS A 58 -17.09 -10.86 -32.50
N LEU A 59 -17.24 -11.33 -31.26
CA LEU A 59 -16.35 -12.35 -30.69
C LEU A 59 -16.29 -13.59 -31.59
N ASP A 60 -17.43 -14.06 -32.08
CA ASP A 60 -17.47 -15.22 -32.99
C ASP A 60 -16.85 -14.92 -34.35
N ASP A 61 -16.96 -13.68 -34.85
CA ASP A 61 -16.25 -13.24 -36.06
C ASP A 61 -14.73 -13.15 -35.82
N ILE A 62 -14.31 -12.74 -34.62
CA ILE A 62 -12.89 -12.61 -34.23
C ILE A 62 -12.29 -14.01 -34.07
N LEU A 63 -12.91 -14.88 -33.28
CA LEU A 63 -12.53 -16.29 -33.13
C LEU A 63 -12.62 -17.04 -34.48
N GLY A 64 -13.61 -16.72 -35.32
CA GLY A 64 -13.76 -17.24 -36.68
C GLY A 64 -12.67 -16.75 -37.65
N LYS A 65 -12.23 -15.50 -37.57
CA LYS A 65 -11.12 -14.95 -38.38
C LYS A 65 -9.75 -15.47 -37.94
N ILE A 66 -9.59 -15.69 -36.65
CA ILE A 66 -8.44 -16.40 -36.07
C ILE A 66 -8.38 -17.83 -36.65
N ASN A 67 -9.54 -18.45 -36.83
CA ASN A 67 -9.69 -19.75 -37.50
C ASN A 67 -9.21 -19.70 -38.97
N VAL A 68 -9.69 -18.77 -39.79
CA VAL A 68 -9.40 -18.74 -41.24
C VAL A 68 -7.94 -18.38 -41.56
N SER A 69 -7.36 -17.36 -40.91
CA SER A 69 -5.98 -16.94 -41.22
C SER A 69 -4.89 -17.93 -40.75
N THR A 70 -5.22 -18.77 -39.77
CA THR A 70 -4.33 -19.83 -39.25
C THR A 70 -4.56 -21.17 -39.98
N ILE A 71 -5.82 -21.49 -40.35
CA ILE A 71 -6.17 -22.68 -41.15
C ILE A 71 -5.65 -22.59 -42.59
N ASP A 72 -5.58 -21.40 -43.20
CA ASP A 72 -4.97 -21.27 -44.55
C ASP A 72 -3.48 -21.66 -44.57
N LYS A 73 -2.81 -21.66 -43.41
CA LYS A 73 -1.45 -22.21 -43.24
C LYS A 73 -1.43 -23.71 -42.88
N LEU A 74 -2.53 -24.27 -42.39
CA LEU A 74 -2.65 -25.66 -41.93
C LEU A 74 -3.83 -26.34 -42.64
N ARG A 75 -3.55 -26.86 -43.85
CA ARG A 75 -4.53 -27.49 -44.74
C ARG A 75 -5.44 -28.50 -44.03
N GLY A 76 -6.75 -28.27 -44.09
CA GLY A 76 -7.74 -29.34 -44.25
C GLY A 76 -8.63 -29.71 -43.06
N GLN A 77 -8.66 -28.94 -41.97
CA GLN A 77 -9.59 -29.23 -40.86
C GLN A 77 -10.75 -28.21 -40.81
N ARG A 78 -11.99 -28.73 -40.81
CA ARG A 78 -13.24 -27.95 -40.83
C ARG A 78 -13.36 -27.10 -39.56
N SER A 79 -13.88 -25.88 -39.73
CA SER A 79 -14.23 -24.91 -38.67
C SER A 79 -14.92 -25.54 -37.44
N TYR A 80 -14.23 -25.53 -36.29
CA TYR A 80 -14.71 -26.09 -35.02
C TYR A 80 -15.30 -25.08 -34.02
N PHE A 81 -15.44 -23.81 -34.41
CA PHE A 81 -16.13 -22.78 -33.61
C PHE A 81 -17.56 -22.62 -34.13
N ASP A 82 -18.49 -23.35 -33.53
CA ASP A 82 -19.92 -23.04 -33.54
C ASP A 82 -20.08 -21.70 -32.78
N GLY A 83 -20.37 -20.61 -33.48
CA GLY A 83 -20.40 -19.26 -32.94
C GLY A 83 -21.55 -18.94 -31.98
N LYS A 84 -22.15 -19.92 -31.27
CA LYS A 84 -23.17 -19.63 -30.23
C LYS A 84 -22.71 -19.98 -28.82
N ASP A 85 -21.77 -20.91 -28.66
CA ASP A 85 -21.33 -21.39 -27.34
C ASP A 85 -20.07 -20.67 -26.81
N ASN A 86 -19.30 -19.98 -27.65
CA ASN A 86 -18.01 -19.39 -27.26
C ASN A 86 -18.16 -18.20 -26.31
N LEU A 87 -19.11 -17.30 -26.58
CA LEU A 87 -19.39 -16.17 -25.69
C LEU A 87 -19.87 -16.67 -24.32
N ASP A 88 -20.66 -17.73 -24.29
CA ASP A 88 -21.18 -18.31 -23.06
C ASP A 88 -20.06 -18.99 -22.25
N SER A 89 -19.12 -19.68 -22.90
CA SER A 89 -17.94 -20.25 -22.25
C SER A 89 -16.97 -19.16 -21.79
N LEU A 90 -16.74 -18.12 -22.60
CA LEU A 90 -15.90 -16.97 -22.23
C LEU A 90 -16.44 -16.25 -20.99
N LEU A 91 -17.74 -15.94 -20.97
CA LEU A 91 -18.38 -15.32 -19.81
C LEU A 91 -18.33 -16.24 -18.59
N TYR A 92 -18.49 -17.56 -18.79
CA TYR A 92 -18.39 -18.53 -17.71
C TYR A 92 -16.99 -18.57 -17.10
N PHE A 93 -15.95 -18.56 -17.93
CA PHE A 93 -14.56 -18.50 -17.48
C PHE A 93 -14.28 -17.18 -16.74
N VAL A 94 -14.56 -16.03 -17.36
CA VAL A 94 -14.26 -14.71 -16.78
C VAL A 94 -14.93 -14.55 -15.41
N VAL A 95 -16.22 -14.88 -15.30
CA VAL A 95 -16.92 -14.84 -14.01
C VAL A 95 -16.39 -15.89 -13.03
N GLY A 96 -16.15 -17.12 -13.52
CA GLY A 96 -15.65 -18.22 -12.71
C GLY A 96 -14.26 -17.97 -12.13
N HIS A 97 -13.39 -17.27 -12.87
CA HIS A 97 -12.06 -16.86 -12.46
C HIS A 97 -12.13 -15.88 -11.28
N GLU A 98 -12.90 -14.80 -11.41
CA GLU A 98 -13.07 -13.83 -10.30
C GLU A 98 -13.67 -14.48 -9.04
N VAL A 99 -14.65 -15.37 -9.24
CA VAL A 99 -15.24 -16.18 -8.16
C VAL A 99 -14.21 -17.14 -7.55
N GLY A 100 -13.33 -17.68 -8.38
CA GLY A 100 -12.29 -18.61 -8.03
C GLY A 100 -11.25 -17.99 -7.10
N HIS A 101 -10.86 -16.72 -7.34
CA HIS A 101 -9.98 -15.99 -6.42
C HIS A 101 -10.48 -16.02 -4.97
N TRP A 102 -11.79 -15.93 -4.74
CA TRP A 102 -12.40 -16.08 -3.42
C TRP A 102 -12.39 -17.53 -2.90
N LYS A 103 -12.71 -18.50 -3.76
CA LYS A 103 -12.85 -19.91 -3.38
C LYS A 103 -11.51 -20.60 -3.14
N HIS A 104 -10.47 -20.17 -3.85
CA HIS A 104 -9.23 -20.91 -4.04
C HIS A 104 -8.01 -20.08 -3.65
N CYS A 105 -7.76 -18.94 -4.30
CA CYS A 105 -6.54 -18.16 -4.08
C CYS A 105 -6.56 -16.77 -4.71
N PRO A 106 -6.14 -15.69 -4.02
CA PRO A 106 -6.14 -15.50 -2.58
C PRO A 106 -7.35 -14.65 -2.20
N GLY A 107 -8.42 -15.30 -1.75
CA GLY A 107 -9.58 -14.63 -1.19
C GLY A 107 -9.31 -14.01 0.19
N HIS A 108 -8.21 -14.42 0.84
CA HIS A 108 -7.80 -13.93 2.16
C HIS A 108 -6.53 -13.08 2.07
N ILE A 109 -6.48 -11.98 2.84
CA ILE A 109 -5.35 -11.05 2.85
C ILE A 109 -4.03 -11.71 3.28
N ASP A 110 -4.08 -12.68 4.19
CA ASP A 110 -2.88 -13.42 4.62
C ASP A 110 -2.25 -14.21 3.49
N ASP A 111 -3.08 -14.80 2.63
CA ASP A 111 -2.61 -15.58 1.50
C ASP A 111 -1.98 -14.67 0.43
N ARG A 112 -2.60 -13.50 0.21
CA ARG A 112 -2.07 -12.47 -0.70
C ARG A 112 -0.71 -11.97 -0.22
N GLU A 113 -0.55 -11.76 1.07
CA GLU A 113 0.70 -11.30 1.69
C GLU A 113 1.84 -12.31 1.47
N GLU A 114 1.60 -13.59 1.75
CA GLU A 114 2.60 -14.65 1.55
C GLU A 114 3.07 -14.72 0.09
N ILE A 115 2.15 -14.61 -0.87
CA ILE A 115 2.50 -14.64 -2.30
C ILE A 115 3.28 -13.36 -2.68
N MET A 116 2.80 -12.18 -2.29
CA MET A 116 3.45 -10.90 -2.60
C MET A 116 4.87 -10.81 -2.03
N SER A 117 5.04 -11.24 -0.77
CA SER A 117 6.34 -11.28 -0.12
C SER A 117 7.30 -12.24 -0.82
N GLY A 118 6.83 -13.46 -1.14
CA GLY A 118 7.58 -14.44 -1.90
C GLY A 118 8.02 -13.89 -3.27
N VAL A 119 7.11 -13.28 -4.02
CA VAL A 119 7.41 -12.66 -5.32
C VAL A 119 8.50 -11.60 -5.18
N ALA A 120 8.38 -10.67 -4.22
CA ALA A 120 9.36 -9.61 -4.02
C ALA A 120 10.75 -10.18 -3.69
N GLU A 121 10.83 -11.18 -2.80
CA GLU A 121 12.08 -11.89 -2.50
C GLU A 121 12.67 -12.56 -3.74
N GLY A 122 11.83 -13.17 -4.57
CA GLY A 122 12.24 -13.86 -5.80
C GLY A 122 12.83 -12.93 -6.84
N LEU A 123 12.25 -11.75 -7.02
CA LEU A 123 12.74 -10.71 -7.94
C LEU A 123 14.04 -10.08 -7.43
N GLN A 124 14.18 -9.85 -6.13
CA GLN A 124 15.43 -9.35 -5.54
C GLN A 124 16.60 -10.32 -5.75
N ARG A 125 16.36 -11.64 -5.66
CA ARG A 125 17.39 -12.67 -5.87
C ARG A 125 18.02 -12.67 -7.26
N ILE A 126 17.29 -12.20 -8.28
CA ILE A 126 17.83 -12.06 -9.64
C ILE A 126 18.47 -10.69 -9.90
N GLY A 127 18.60 -9.85 -8.87
CA GLY A 127 19.30 -8.58 -8.93
C GLY A 127 18.44 -7.39 -9.34
N PHE A 128 17.10 -7.49 -9.27
CA PHE A 128 16.24 -6.33 -9.47
C PHE A 128 16.42 -5.35 -8.29
N ASP A 129 16.51 -4.06 -8.61
CA ASP A 129 16.49 -2.99 -7.62
C ASP A 129 15.07 -2.78 -7.04
N SER A 130 14.97 -1.97 -5.99
CA SER A 130 13.70 -1.73 -5.29
C SER A 130 12.60 -1.19 -6.20
N GLU A 131 12.93 -0.29 -7.13
CA GLU A 131 11.95 0.30 -8.06
C GLU A 131 11.41 -0.76 -9.03
N LYS A 132 12.29 -1.60 -9.58
CA LYS A 132 11.87 -2.72 -10.45
C LYS A 132 11.06 -3.76 -9.70
N VAL A 133 11.42 -4.09 -8.45
CA VAL A 133 10.65 -5.04 -7.63
C VAL A 133 9.25 -4.49 -7.38
N GLU A 134 9.12 -3.23 -6.96
CA GLU A 134 7.83 -2.58 -6.74
C GLU A 134 6.95 -2.62 -8.01
N ASN A 135 7.52 -2.20 -9.13
CA ASN A 135 6.80 -2.12 -10.41
C ASN A 135 6.38 -3.48 -10.98
N GLN A 136 7.13 -4.56 -10.71
CA GLN A 136 6.87 -5.88 -11.30
C GLN A 136 6.17 -6.87 -10.35
N SER A 137 6.16 -6.61 -9.04
CA SER A 137 5.62 -7.57 -8.06
C SER A 137 4.15 -7.89 -8.30
N GLN A 138 3.30 -6.88 -8.55
CA GLN A 138 1.86 -7.10 -8.77
C GLN A 138 1.60 -7.94 -10.04
N ARG A 139 2.36 -7.73 -11.12
CA ARG A 139 2.24 -8.52 -12.37
C ARG A 139 2.58 -9.99 -12.13
N VAL A 140 3.70 -10.25 -11.46
CA VAL A 140 4.16 -11.64 -11.19
C VAL A 140 3.26 -12.33 -10.17
N TYR A 141 2.78 -11.59 -9.17
CA TYR A 141 1.77 -12.06 -8.24
C TYR A 141 0.49 -12.46 -8.98
N ASN A 142 -0.04 -11.62 -9.88
CA ASN A 142 -1.25 -11.94 -10.66
C ASN A 142 -1.04 -13.22 -11.46
N MET A 143 0.08 -13.34 -12.18
CA MET A 143 0.38 -14.58 -12.91
C MET A 143 0.44 -15.82 -12.01
N PHE A 144 1.05 -15.72 -10.82
CA PHE A 144 1.12 -16.85 -9.89
C PHE A 144 -0.26 -17.19 -9.31
N ALA A 145 -1.00 -16.18 -8.85
CA ALA A 145 -2.34 -16.33 -8.28
C ALA A 145 -3.34 -16.89 -9.31
N ASP A 146 -3.29 -16.42 -10.54
CA ASP A 146 -4.16 -16.87 -11.63
C ASP A 146 -3.85 -18.32 -12.03
N ILE A 147 -2.57 -18.74 -12.01
CA ILE A 147 -2.23 -20.16 -12.21
C ILE A 147 -2.91 -21.01 -11.13
N LEU A 148 -2.80 -20.60 -9.86
CA LEU A 148 -3.41 -21.32 -8.75
C LEU A 148 -4.92 -21.40 -8.94
N ASP A 149 -5.57 -20.26 -9.15
CA ASP A 149 -7.02 -20.19 -9.29
C ASP A 149 -7.53 -20.98 -10.50
N ASN A 150 -7.01 -20.70 -11.69
CA ASN A 150 -7.51 -21.30 -12.93
C ASN A 150 -7.33 -22.81 -12.93
N VAL A 151 -6.17 -23.31 -12.52
CA VAL A 151 -5.91 -24.76 -12.49
C VAL A 151 -6.80 -25.45 -11.46
N MET A 152 -6.98 -24.85 -10.27
CA MET A 152 -7.89 -25.40 -9.26
C MET A 152 -9.35 -25.41 -9.74
N SER A 153 -9.78 -24.35 -10.41
CA SER A 153 -11.11 -24.24 -11.02
C SER A 153 -11.32 -25.27 -12.12
N MET A 154 -10.32 -25.51 -12.98
CA MET A 154 -10.37 -26.56 -14.02
C MET A 154 -10.55 -27.98 -13.45
N TYR A 155 -10.16 -28.22 -12.20
CA TYR A 155 -10.34 -29.52 -11.54
C TYR A 155 -11.62 -29.63 -10.73
N ARG A 156 -12.13 -28.54 -10.15
CA ARG A 156 -13.28 -28.59 -9.22
C ARG A 156 -14.58 -28.00 -9.74
N ASP A 157 -14.54 -27.21 -10.81
CA ASP A 157 -15.75 -26.59 -11.33
C ASP A 157 -16.73 -27.64 -11.86
N LYS A 158 -18.03 -27.47 -11.54
CA LYS A 158 -19.09 -28.41 -11.94
C LYS A 158 -19.27 -28.49 -13.45
N LYS A 159 -18.91 -27.43 -14.17
CA LYS A 159 -18.91 -27.32 -15.63
C LYS A 159 -17.48 -27.07 -16.12
N LYS A 160 -16.52 -27.88 -15.64
CA LYS A 160 -15.10 -27.74 -15.96
C LYS A 160 -14.81 -27.66 -17.46
N GLU A 161 -15.54 -28.40 -18.32
CA GLU A 161 -15.33 -28.34 -19.77
C GLU A 161 -15.63 -26.93 -20.30
N LYS A 162 -16.71 -26.31 -19.81
CA LYS A 162 -17.10 -24.95 -20.18
C LYS A 162 -16.09 -23.92 -19.67
N PHE A 163 -15.55 -24.11 -18.48
CA PHE A 163 -14.49 -23.27 -17.92
C PHE A 163 -13.21 -23.37 -18.76
N GLN A 164 -12.75 -24.59 -19.08
CA GLN A 164 -11.57 -24.84 -19.89
C GLN A 164 -11.71 -24.27 -21.31
N GLU A 165 -12.88 -24.41 -21.94
CA GLU A 165 -13.15 -23.81 -23.25
C GLU A 165 -13.12 -22.28 -23.21
N GLY A 166 -13.71 -21.67 -22.17
CA GLY A 166 -13.67 -20.23 -21.95
C GLY A 166 -12.26 -19.69 -21.73
N PHE A 167 -11.47 -20.39 -20.91
CA PHE A 167 -10.05 -20.09 -20.68
C PHE A 167 -9.26 -20.09 -21.98
N LEU A 168 -9.37 -21.17 -22.78
CA LEU A 168 -8.64 -21.29 -24.04
C LEU A 168 -9.08 -20.22 -25.04
N GLY A 169 -10.37 -19.92 -25.11
CA GLY A 169 -10.93 -18.86 -25.94
C GLY A 169 -10.42 -17.46 -25.53
N PHE A 170 -10.36 -17.18 -24.22
CA PHE A 170 -9.87 -15.92 -23.68
C PHE A 170 -8.41 -15.69 -24.09
N TYR A 171 -7.52 -16.62 -23.77
CA TYR A 171 -6.10 -16.44 -24.09
C TYR A 171 -5.84 -16.52 -25.60
N ALA A 172 -6.46 -17.43 -26.35
CA ALA A 172 -6.28 -17.46 -27.81
C ALA A 172 -6.65 -16.12 -28.48
N LYS A 173 -7.67 -15.43 -27.96
CA LYS A 173 -8.02 -14.06 -28.37
C LYS A 173 -6.91 -13.07 -28.00
N GLU A 174 -6.41 -13.04 -26.76
CA GLU A 174 -5.31 -12.13 -26.37
C GLU A 174 -4.06 -12.30 -27.25
N GLY A 175 -3.68 -13.55 -27.56
CA GLY A 175 -2.53 -13.87 -28.43
C GLY A 175 -2.72 -13.56 -29.91
N SER A 176 -3.98 -13.44 -30.36
CA SER A 176 -4.29 -13.01 -31.73
C SER A 176 -4.26 -11.49 -31.89
N LEU A 177 -4.58 -10.75 -30.82
CA LEU A 177 -4.57 -9.29 -30.81
C LEU A 177 -3.15 -8.74 -30.71
N SER A 178 -2.23 -9.53 -30.15
CA SER A 178 -0.85 -9.12 -29.93
C SER A 178 0.08 -10.32 -29.71
N GLU A 179 1.35 -10.22 -30.14
CA GLU A 179 2.32 -11.28 -29.86
C GLU A 179 2.59 -11.40 -28.35
N TYR A 180 2.65 -12.62 -27.85
CA TYR A 180 2.99 -12.89 -26.45
C TYR A 180 4.44 -12.57 -26.16
N SER A 181 4.67 -11.87 -25.04
CA SER A 181 5.96 -11.84 -24.39
C SER A 181 6.33 -13.24 -23.86
N ASP A 182 7.61 -13.47 -23.60
CA ASP A 182 8.08 -14.80 -23.16
C ASP A 182 7.53 -15.19 -21.78
N ASP A 183 7.43 -14.23 -20.85
CA ASP A 183 6.80 -14.42 -19.55
C ASP A 183 5.31 -14.76 -19.65
N PHE A 184 4.56 -14.07 -20.51
CA PHE A 184 3.14 -14.36 -20.72
C PHE A 184 2.94 -15.72 -21.39
N TYR A 185 3.82 -16.10 -22.32
CA TYR A 185 3.81 -17.43 -22.91
C TYR A 185 4.01 -18.51 -21.84
N LEU A 186 5.02 -18.37 -20.98
CA LEU A 186 5.30 -19.30 -19.89
C LEU A 186 4.10 -19.43 -18.93
N PHE A 187 3.45 -18.31 -18.60
CA PHE A 187 2.23 -18.26 -17.80
C PHE A 187 1.08 -19.06 -18.43
N VAL A 188 0.80 -18.87 -19.72
CA VAL A 188 -0.29 -19.57 -20.42
C VAL A 188 0.04 -21.05 -20.61
N ASP A 189 1.23 -21.39 -21.10
CA ASP A 189 1.65 -22.78 -21.36
C ASP A 189 1.64 -23.63 -20.08
N THR A 190 2.04 -23.04 -18.94
CA THR A 190 1.99 -23.70 -17.63
C THR A 190 0.56 -24.14 -17.27
N GLN A 191 -0.41 -23.23 -17.35
CA GLN A 191 -1.81 -23.50 -17.01
C GLN A 191 -2.45 -24.50 -17.97
N VAL A 192 -2.17 -24.33 -19.26
CA VAL A 192 -2.62 -25.22 -20.33
C VAL A 192 -2.20 -26.67 -20.04
N ARG A 193 -0.92 -26.88 -19.69
CA ARG A 193 -0.40 -28.22 -19.38
C ARG A 193 -0.92 -28.80 -18.08
N LEU A 194 -1.12 -27.97 -17.06
CA LEU A 194 -1.65 -28.42 -15.78
C LEU A 194 -3.13 -28.82 -15.88
N GLY A 195 -3.95 -27.94 -16.44
CA GLY A 195 -5.40 -27.99 -16.21
C GLY A 195 -6.25 -28.47 -17.39
N ILE A 196 -5.78 -28.43 -18.63
CA ILE A 196 -6.62 -28.69 -19.81
C ILE A 196 -6.63 -30.17 -20.19
N ASP A 197 -7.82 -30.71 -20.43
CA ASP A 197 -8.00 -32.11 -20.83
C ASP A 197 -7.59 -32.36 -22.30
N GLU A 198 -7.09 -33.56 -22.60
CA GLU A 198 -6.49 -33.96 -23.90
C GLU A 198 -7.34 -33.61 -25.15
N PRO A 199 -8.69 -33.76 -25.15
CA PRO A 199 -9.49 -33.40 -26.33
C PRO A 199 -9.47 -31.90 -26.63
N LEU A 200 -9.43 -31.06 -25.58
CA LEU A 200 -9.37 -29.60 -25.71
C LEU A 200 -7.93 -29.15 -26.00
N MET A 201 -6.93 -29.79 -25.41
CA MET A 201 -5.52 -29.55 -25.73
C MET A 201 -5.24 -29.73 -27.22
N LYS A 202 -5.68 -30.84 -27.80
CA LYS A 202 -5.53 -31.10 -29.24
C LYS A 202 -6.26 -30.06 -30.09
N LYS A 203 -7.41 -29.57 -29.62
CA LYS A 203 -8.23 -28.54 -30.30
C LYS A 203 -7.52 -27.18 -30.35
N PHE A 204 -6.72 -26.83 -29.35
CA PHE A 204 -6.10 -25.51 -29.23
C PHE A 204 -4.56 -25.50 -29.36
N ALA A 205 -3.94 -26.67 -29.54
CA ALA A 205 -2.49 -26.83 -29.64
C ALA A 205 -1.83 -25.89 -30.66
N SER A 206 -2.49 -25.61 -31.79
CA SER A 206 -1.94 -24.73 -32.84
C SER A 206 -1.83 -23.25 -32.44
N PHE A 207 -2.59 -22.79 -31.42
CA PHE A 207 -2.54 -21.40 -30.94
C PHE A 207 -1.41 -21.15 -29.96
N PHE A 208 -1.08 -22.16 -29.16
CA PHE A 208 -0.13 -22.05 -28.06
C PHE A 208 1.21 -22.76 -28.36
N ARG A 209 1.29 -23.58 -29.40
CA ARG A 209 2.55 -24.20 -29.87
C ARG A 209 3.14 -23.40 -31.04
N LYS A 210 3.80 -22.28 -30.74
CA LYS A 210 4.85 -21.74 -31.63
C LYS A 210 6.16 -22.50 -31.37
N ASP A 211 7.04 -22.58 -32.38
CA ASP A 211 8.43 -23.07 -32.29
C ASP A 211 9.22 -22.33 -31.18
N LYS A 212 9.03 -22.75 -29.93
CA LYS A 212 9.81 -22.28 -28.78
C LYS A 212 10.16 -23.47 -27.89
N ASP A 213 10.76 -24.51 -28.49
CA ASP A 213 11.45 -25.58 -27.75
C ASP A 213 12.39 -25.01 -26.66
N ALA A 214 12.94 -23.81 -26.89
CA ALA A 214 13.76 -23.07 -25.94
C ALA A 214 13.07 -22.74 -24.60
N LEU A 215 11.76 -22.50 -24.58
CA LEU A 215 11.00 -22.19 -23.35
C LEU A 215 10.38 -23.42 -22.70
N SER A 216 10.29 -24.55 -23.40
CA SER A 216 9.72 -25.80 -22.89
C SER A 216 10.42 -26.29 -21.61
N ASN A 217 11.75 -26.15 -21.55
CA ASN A 217 12.53 -26.48 -20.35
C ASN A 217 12.19 -25.55 -19.18
N VAL A 218 11.93 -24.27 -19.45
CA VAL A 218 11.53 -23.29 -18.44
C VAL A 218 10.14 -23.60 -17.92
N THR A 219 9.18 -23.95 -18.80
CA THR A 219 7.86 -24.44 -18.36
C THR A 219 8.01 -25.65 -17.45
N LYS A 220 8.86 -26.62 -17.81
CA LYS A 220 9.12 -27.79 -16.95
C LYS A 220 9.67 -27.40 -15.57
N GLU A 221 10.55 -26.41 -15.50
CA GLU A 221 11.06 -25.89 -14.22
C GLU A 221 9.96 -25.18 -13.41
N ILE A 222 9.10 -24.38 -14.06
CA ILE A 222 7.91 -23.78 -13.42
C ILE A 222 7.01 -24.89 -12.86
N LEU A 223 6.75 -25.94 -13.63
CA LEU A 223 5.96 -27.09 -13.17
C LEU A 223 6.61 -27.76 -11.96
N ASN A 224 7.94 -27.96 -11.97
CA ASN A 224 8.66 -28.49 -10.81
C ASN A 224 8.47 -27.64 -9.55
N ILE A 225 8.47 -26.30 -9.68
CA ILE A 225 8.22 -25.39 -8.56
C ILE A 225 6.78 -25.55 -8.04
N LEU A 226 5.82 -25.58 -8.96
CA LEU A 226 4.39 -25.64 -8.62
C LEU A 226 3.98 -26.98 -8.01
N VAL A 227 4.46 -28.11 -8.55
CA VAL A 227 4.08 -29.45 -8.06
C VAL A 227 5.08 -30.08 -7.09
N GLU A 228 6.31 -29.55 -6.99
CA GLU A 228 7.39 -30.07 -6.13
C GLU A 228 7.68 -31.57 -6.36
N ASP A 229 7.51 -32.02 -7.60
CA ASP A 229 7.74 -33.41 -8.00
C ASP A 229 8.18 -33.47 -9.47
N SER A 230 9.47 -33.76 -9.69
CA SER A 230 10.06 -33.81 -11.02
C SER A 230 9.52 -34.93 -11.90
N SER A 231 9.06 -36.04 -11.29
CA SER A 231 8.43 -37.13 -12.03
C SER A 231 7.04 -36.70 -12.52
N LEU A 232 6.27 -36.08 -11.64
CA LEU A 232 4.94 -35.57 -11.97
C LEU A 232 5.02 -34.45 -13.01
N ALA A 233 5.96 -33.51 -12.88
CA ALA A 233 6.21 -32.48 -13.90
C ALA A 233 6.59 -33.07 -15.26
N ALA A 234 7.40 -34.14 -15.31
CA ALA A 234 7.69 -34.84 -16.55
C ALA A 234 6.46 -35.50 -17.18
N LYS A 235 5.57 -36.07 -16.36
CA LYS A 235 4.27 -36.61 -16.84
C LYS A 235 3.35 -35.51 -17.36
N ILE A 236 3.32 -34.34 -16.71
CA ILE A 236 2.61 -33.15 -17.18
C ILE A 236 3.12 -32.74 -18.56
N MET A 237 4.45 -32.64 -18.73
CA MET A 237 5.08 -32.28 -20.00
C MET A 237 4.73 -33.25 -21.14
N ASN A 238 4.56 -34.54 -20.82
CA ASN A 238 4.24 -35.60 -21.77
C ASN A 238 2.73 -35.86 -21.93
N GLU A 239 1.85 -35.07 -21.29
CA GLU A 239 0.39 -35.23 -21.35
C GLU A 239 -0.10 -36.61 -20.84
N GLN A 240 0.59 -37.18 -19.84
CA GLN A 240 0.37 -38.55 -19.32
C GLN A 240 -0.19 -38.58 -17.89
N LEU A 241 -1.04 -37.61 -17.53
CA LEU A 241 -1.62 -37.54 -16.19
C LEU A 241 -2.79 -38.50 -16.00
N THR A 242 -2.73 -39.28 -14.92
CA THR A 242 -3.89 -40.03 -14.41
C THR A 242 -4.84 -39.12 -13.63
N LEU A 243 -6.07 -39.57 -13.39
CA LEU A 243 -7.04 -38.84 -12.57
C LEU A 243 -6.53 -38.62 -11.14
N GLN A 244 -5.87 -39.63 -10.55
CA GLN A 244 -5.33 -39.54 -9.20
C GLN A 244 -4.20 -38.50 -9.10
N GLU A 245 -3.37 -38.40 -10.14
CA GLU A 245 -2.31 -37.38 -10.20
C GLU A 245 -2.87 -35.98 -10.36
N LYS A 246 -3.97 -35.78 -11.10
CA LYS A 246 -4.67 -34.47 -11.14
C LYS A 246 -5.18 -34.05 -9.75
N VAL A 247 -5.69 -35.00 -8.97
CA VAL A 247 -6.09 -34.76 -7.57
C VAL A 247 -4.88 -34.41 -6.71
N ASP A 248 -3.74 -35.09 -6.89
CA ASP A 248 -2.49 -34.76 -6.18
C ASP A 248 -1.98 -33.36 -6.53
N ILE A 249 -2.00 -32.97 -7.81
CA ILE A 249 -1.66 -31.61 -8.26
C ILE A 249 -2.55 -30.58 -7.55
N TYR A 250 -3.87 -30.79 -7.52
CA TYR A 250 -4.80 -29.90 -6.81
C TYR A 250 -4.38 -29.70 -5.35
N HIS A 251 -4.10 -30.80 -4.63
CA HIS A 251 -3.73 -30.71 -3.22
C HIS A 251 -2.44 -29.93 -3.02
N ARG A 252 -1.41 -30.18 -3.84
CA ARG A 252 -0.11 -29.50 -3.80
C ARG A 252 -0.19 -28.01 -4.11
N LEU A 253 -1.02 -27.63 -5.09
CA LEU A 253 -1.28 -26.22 -5.39
C LEU A 253 -2.03 -25.52 -4.25
N ASN A 254 -2.86 -26.25 -3.49
CA ASN A 254 -3.63 -25.71 -2.37
C ASN A 254 -2.87 -25.74 -1.02
N GLU A 255 -1.58 -26.12 -1.00
CA GLU A 255 -0.73 -26.07 0.19
C GLU A 255 -0.29 -24.63 0.50
N LYS A 256 -1.19 -23.85 1.11
CA LYS A 256 -1.02 -22.42 1.39
C LYS A 256 0.27 -22.08 2.14
N ASN A 257 0.68 -22.93 3.08
CA ASN A 257 1.93 -22.77 3.84
C ASN A 257 3.20 -22.87 2.99
N LYS A 258 3.10 -23.25 1.71
CA LYS A 258 4.21 -23.27 0.75
C LYS A 258 4.13 -22.17 -0.30
N TRP A 259 3.07 -21.35 -0.30
CA TRP A 259 2.85 -20.33 -1.32
C TRP A 259 3.97 -19.30 -1.38
N HIS A 260 4.47 -18.80 -0.24
CA HIS A 260 5.63 -17.90 -0.21
C HIS A 260 6.84 -18.48 -0.96
N ARG A 261 7.24 -19.71 -0.63
CA ARG A 261 8.39 -20.37 -1.27
C ARG A 261 8.16 -20.59 -2.77
N LYS A 262 6.97 -21.09 -3.15
CA LYS A 262 6.63 -21.36 -4.55
C LYS A 262 6.59 -20.08 -5.36
N ALA A 263 5.97 -19.02 -4.83
CA ALA A 263 5.90 -17.70 -5.46
C ALA A 263 7.28 -17.09 -5.64
N ARG A 264 8.16 -17.23 -4.63
CA ARG A 264 9.56 -16.80 -4.71
C ARG A 264 10.34 -17.51 -5.81
N ASP A 265 10.32 -18.85 -5.81
CA ASP A 265 11.08 -19.62 -6.78
C ASP A 265 10.51 -19.42 -8.20
N PHE A 266 9.19 -19.28 -8.32
CA PHE A 266 8.51 -18.88 -9.56
C PHE A 266 8.96 -17.50 -10.04
N ALA A 267 8.94 -16.48 -9.18
CA ALA A 267 9.36 -15.12 -9.53
C ALA A 267 10.84 -15.03 -9.90
N SER A 268 11.72 -15.77 -9.21
CA SER A 268 13.14 -15.86 -9.58
C SER A 268 13.36 -16.50 -10.95
N LEU A 269 12.50 -17.42 -11.38
CA LEU A 269 12.60 -18.03 -12.70
C LEU A 269 11.97 -17.14 -13.78
N LEU A 270 10.72 -16.76 -13.59
CA LEU A 270 9.93 -15.97 -14.53
C LEU A 270 10.52 -14.57 -14.73
N GLY A 271 11.04 -13.94 -13.68
CA GLY A 271 11.58 -12.58 -13.71
C GLY A 271 12.70 -12.38 -14.75
N LYS A 272 13.40 -13.45 -15.15
CA LYS A 272 14.42 -13.44 -16.20
C LYS A 272 13.86 -13.21 -17.62
N TYR A 273 12.55 -13.42 -17.78
CA TYR A 273 11.82 -13.33 -19.06
C TYR A 273 10.89 -12.11 -19.12
N ILE A 274 10.76 -11.37 -18.02
CA ILE A 274 10.01 -10.11 -17.99
C ILE A 274 10.83 -9.07 -18.75
N LYS A 275 10.28 -8.58 -19.86
CA LYS A 275 10.83 -7.42 -20.55
C LYS A 275 10.46 -6.17 -19.77
N GLU A 276 11.38 -5.18 -19.68
CA GLU A 276 11.04 -3.86 -19.14
C GLU A 276 9.78 -3.35 -19.86
N GLN A 277 8.78 -2.95 -19.06
CA GLN A 277 7.44 -2.66 -19.57
C GLN A 277 7.47 -1.54 -20.63
N ASP A 278 6.77 -1.78 -21.73
CA ASP A 278 6.08 -0.69 -22.42
C ASP A 278 4.97 -0.22 -21.46
N PRO A 279 4.92 1.06 -21.05
CA PRO A 279 3.88 1.58 -20.17
C PRO A 279 2.45 1.42 -20.72
N ASN A 280 2.28 0.94 -21.96
CA ASN A 280 0.99 0.60 -22.56
C ASN A 280 0.60 -0.89 -22.48
N ASP A 281 1.44 -1.77 -21.92
CA ASP A 281 1.15 -3.21 -21.79
C ASP A 281 0.20 -3.50 -20.60
N ASN A 282 -1.09 -3.21 -20.79
CA ASN A 282 -2.15 -3.36 -19.78
C ASN A 282 -2.73 -4.78 -19.64
N ARG A 283 -2.11 -5.81 -20.25
CA ARG A 283 -2.72 -7.15 -20.38
C ARG A 283 -2.95 -7.89 -19.07
N LEU A 284 -2.30 -7.48 -17.98
CA LEU A 284 -2.37 -8.14 -16.66
C LEU A 284 -2.52 -7.15 -15.49
N SER A 285 -2.65 -5.85 -15.77
CA SER A 285 -2.75 -4.79 -14.75
C SER A 285 -4.15 -4.62 -14.16
N HIS A 286 -5.15 -5.39 -14.64
CA HIS A 286 -6.55 -5.24 -14.20
C HIS A 286 -6.92 -6.10 -12.99
N GLY A 287 -6.00 -6.94 -12.49
CA GLY A 287 -6.14 -7.63 -11.20
C GLY A 287 -5.52 -6.79 -10.08
N TYR A 288 -6.37 -6.26 -9.19
CA TYR A 288 -6.01 -5.41 -8.04
C TYR A 288 -5.41 -4.03 -8.36
N GLY A 289 -6.28 -3.11 -8.77
CA GLY A 289 -6.04 -1.68 -8.76
C GLY A 289 -7.31 -1.00 -9.23
N GLY A 290 -8.15 -0.56 -8.30
CA GLY A 290 -9.43 0.03 -8.64
C GLY A 290 -9.25 1.37 -9.36
N GLN A 291 -9.19 1.37 -10.69
CA GLN A 291 -9.39 2.53 -11.55
C GLN A 291 -9.76 2.11 -12.98
N SER A 292 -11.01 1.67 -13.19
CA SER A 292 -11.68 1.83 -14.49
C SER A 292 -12.46 3.14 -14.47
N GLY A 293 -11.86 4.18 -15.06
CA GLY A 293 -12.53 5.46 -15.22
C GLY A 293 -11.58 6.56 -15.65
N LYS A 294 -11.40 6.74 -16.96
CA LYS A 294 -11.00 8.05 -17.48
C LYS A 294 -11.99 9.09 -16.92
N PRO A 295 -11.54 10.22 -16.34
CA PRO A 295 -12.44 11.27 -15.94
C PRO A 295 -13.21 11.76 -17.17
N ARG A 296 -14.54 11.80 -17.06
CA ARG A 296 -15.44 12.45 -18.02
C ARG A 296 -14.82 13.80 -18.42
N GLN A 297 -14.45 13.93 -19.69
CA GLN A 297 -14.06 15.22 -20.28
C GLN A 297 -15.22 16.20 -20.11
N GLN A 298 -15.15 17.07 -19.11
CA GLN A 298 -15.73 18.40 -19.21
C GLN A 298 -14.79 19.23 -20.08
N GLN A 299 -15.27 19.60 -21.26
CA GLN A 299 -14.59 20.55 -22.13
C GLN A 299 -14.48 21.90 -21.42
N GLY A 300 -13.24 22.38 -21.26
CA GLY A 300 -12.93 23.81 -21.25
C GLY A 300 -12.33 24.39 -19.97
N SER A 301 -11.02 24.25 -19.78
CA SER A 301 -10.10 25.41 -19.66
C SER A 301 -8.65 24.92 -19.62
N LYS A 302 -7.77 25.61 -20.35
CA LYS A 302 -6.34 25.31 -20.42
C LYS A 302 -5.68 25.72 -19.10
N GLY A 303 -5.06 24.77 -18.41
CA GLY A 303 -4.15 25.01 -17.31
C GLY A 303 -3.13 23.88 -17.23
N ASN A 304 -1.84 24.22 -17.32
CA ASN A 304 -0.72 23.32 -17.10
C ASN A 304 -0.90 22.56 -15.78
N ASN A 305 -0.86 21.23 -15.79
CA ASN A 305 -0.55 20.47 -14.59
C ASN A 305 0.28 19.22 -14.91
N LYS A 306 1.25 19.03 -14.03
CA LYS A 306 2.26 17.99 -13.99
C LYS A 306 1.61 16.61 -13.83
N HIS A 307 2.32 15.59 -14.28
CA HIS A 307 2.04 14.18 -13.99
C HIS A 307 1.89 13.98 -12.47
N GLU A 308 0.65 13.78 -12.00
CA GLU A 308 0.35 13.18 -10.70
C GLU A 308 -0.03 11.72 -10.97
N GLY A 309 0.88 10.81 -10.58
CA GLY A 309 0.69 9.37 -10.64
C GLY A 309 -0.38 8.89 -9.68
N CYS A 310 -1.02 7.78 -10.06
CA CYS A 310 -1.91 6.91 -9.27
C CYS A 310 -1.56 6.94 -7.78
N ASN A 311 -2.46 7.22 -6.81
CA ASN A 311 -2.17 6.87 -5.39
C ASN A 311 -3.23 7.05 -4.27
N HIS A 312 -4.54 7.27 -4.47
CA HIS A 312 -5.40 7.58 -3.29
C HIS A 312 -6.53 6.61 -2.94
N ALA A 313 -6.68 5.48 -3.65
CA ALA A 313 -7.65 4.44 -3.27
C ALA A 313 -7.02 3.11 -2.78
N ASP A 314 -5.70 2.87 -2.98
CA ASP A 314 -5.04 1.59 -2.66
C ASP A 314 -4.12 1.61 -1.41
N ASP A 315 -3.77 2.79 -0.88
CA ASP A 315 -2.79 2.94 0.20
C ASP A 315 -3.16 2.20 1.49
N LYS A 316 -4.45 2.16 1.84
CA LYS A 316 -4.91 1.48 3.07
C LYS A 316 -4.71 -0.04 3.01
N ASN A 317 -5.00 -0.64 1.86
CA ASN A 317 -4.85 -2.06 1.64
C ASN A 317 -3.37 -2.45 1.55
N ILE A 318 -2.56 -1.63 0.88
CA ILE A 318 -1.11 -1.82 0.82
C ILE A 318 -0.52 -1.72 2.23
N ARG A 319 -0.89 -0.70 3.03
CA ARG A 319 -0.39 -0.54 4.42
C ARG A 319 -0.72 -1.73 5.30
N GLU A 320 -1.94 -2.26 5.24
CA GLU A 320 -2.31 -3.46 5.99
C GLU A 320 -1.49 -4.68 5.54
N LEU A 321 -1.25 -4.83 4.24
CA LEU A 321 -0.41 -5.90 3.69
C LEU A 321 1.04 -5.79 4.17
N VAL A 322 1.62 -4.58 4.07
CA VAL A 322 2.96 -4.25 4.56
C VAL A 322 3.10 -4.56 6.04
N LYS A 323 2.14 -4.11 6.86
CA LYS A 323 2.13 -4.38 8.30
C LYS A 323 2.17 -5.88 8.60
N ARG A 324 1.34 -6.67 7.93
CA ARG A 324 1.32 -8.14 8.10
C ARG A 324 2.65 -8.80 7.72
N SER A 325 3.26 -8.39 6.60
CA SER A 325 4.59 -8.87 6.21
C SER A 325 5.64 -8.54 7.27
N LEU A 326 5.64 -7.31 7.77
CA LEU A 326 6.57 -6.89 8.81
C LEU A 326 6.37 -7.65 10.13
N ASP A 327 5.11 -7.92 10.53
CA ASP A 327 4.77 -8.72 11.71
C ASP A 327 5.32 -10.15 11.62
N LYS A 328 5.41 -10.71 10.40
CA LYS A 328 6.01 -12.03 10.12
C LYS A 328 7.53 -11.98 9.92
N GLY A 329 8.15 -10.79 9.98
CA GLY A 329 9.58 -10.60 9.79
C GLY A 329 10.04 -10.65 8.32
N HIS A 330 9.11 -10.51 7.37
CA HIS A 330 9.44 -10.45 5.95
C HIS A 330 9.97 -9.07 5.56
N SER A 331 10.87 -9.03 4.56
CA SER A 331 11.21 -7.76 3.90
C SER A 331 10.10 -7.34 2.95
N VAL A 332 9.85 -6.03 2.87
CA VAL A 332 8.81 -5.46 2.00
C VAL A 332 9.49 -4.79 0.81
N GLY A 333 9.45 -5.44 -0.34
CA GLY A 333 9.97 -4.89 -1.61
C GLY A 333 8.89 -4.47 -2.61
N TYR A 334 7.63 -4.84 -2.38
CA TYR A 334 6.53 -4.68 -3.32
C TYR A 334 5.70 -3.39 -3.11
N ALA A 335 6.09 -2.54 -2.15
CA ALA A 335 5.38 -1.32 -1.81
C ALA A 335 6.34 -0.13 -1.79
N PRO A 336 5.84 1.11 -1.96
CA PRO A 336 6.67 2.30 -1.86
C PRO A 336 7.49 2.28 -0.57
N LYS A 337 8.78 2.58 -0.70
CA LYS A 337 9.72 2.54 0.43
C LYS A 337 9.26 3.40 1.61
N THR A 338 8.66 4.55 1.36
CA THR A 338 8.08 5.43 2.41
C THR A 338 6.96 4.75 3.17
N ILE A 339 6.05 4.04 2.51
CA ILE A 339 4.95 3.30 3.14
C ILE A 339 5.52 2.17 4.01
N ALA A 340 6.45 1.39 3.47
CA ALA A 340 7.10 0.30 4.19
C ALA A 340 7.81 0.79 5.47
N LEU A 341 8.53 1.91 5.37
CA LEU A 341 9.23 2.51 6.51
C LEU A 341 8.27 3.15 7.52
N ASP A 342 7.21 3.85 7.09
CA ASP A 342 6.21 4.44 8.01
C ASP A 342 5.55 3.35 8.87
N GLU A 343 5.12 2.24 8.26
CA GLU A 343 4.54 1.12 9.02
C GLU A 343 5.58 0.47 9.95
N LEU A 344 6.82 0.26 9.48
CA LEU A 344 7.91 -0.26 10.30
C LEU A 344 8.15 0.59 11.55
N TYR A 345 8.20 1.92 11.41
CA TYR A 345 8.46 2.81 12.56
C TYR A 345 7.24 2.97 13.47
N LYS A 346 6.00 2.88 12.96
CA LYS A 346 4.80 2.77 13.83
C LYS A 346 4.84 1.53 14.72
N MET A 347 5.34 0.42 14.20
CA MET A 347 5.51 -0.84 14.94
C MET A 347 6.65 -0.75 15.97
N ARG A 348 7.78 -0.13 15.60
CA ARG A 348 8.93 0.06 16.49
C ARG A 348 8.78 1.19 17.50
N ALA A 349 7.79 2.06 17.32
CA ALA A 349 7.48 3.16 18.22
C ALA A 349 7.17 2.62 19.62
N GLU A 350 7.93 3.07 20.60
CA GLU A 350 7.74 2.67 21.98
C GLU A 350 6.47 3.31 22.54
N ARG A 351 5.73 2.52 23.32
CA ARG A 351 4.56 3.05 24.01
C ARG A 351 5.01 3.89 25.19
N ILE A 352 4.69 5.18 25.12
CA ILE A 352 4.91 6.12 26.20
C ILE A 352 3.80 5.95 27.27
N VAL A 353 4.16 5.47 28.46
CA VAL A 353 3.22 5.29 29.59
C VAL A 353 3.45 6.37 30.65
N MET A 354 2.45 7.21 30.88
CA MET A 354 2.44 8.15 32.00
C MET A 354 1.84 7.51 33.24
N ASP A 355 2.68 7.09 34.18
CA ASP A 355 2.19 6.68 35.50
C ASP A 355 1.83 7.93 36.31
N LEU A 356 0.57 8.35 36.23
CA LEU A 356 0.02 9.38 37.09
C LEU A 356 -0.20 8.75 38.46
N LYS A 357 0.73 8.99 39.40
CA LYS A 357 0.55 8.55 40.79
C LYS A 357 -0.86 8.96 41.26
N LYS A 358 -1.73 7.96 41.47
CA LYS A 358 -3.02 8.14 42.13
C LYS A 358 -2.74 8.86 43.45
N ARG A 359 -3.21 10.10 43.60
CA ARG A 359 -3.36 10.68 44.93
C ARG A 359 -4.56 9.97 45.56
N GLU A 360 -4.31 9.12 46.55
CA GLU A 360 -5.38 8.52 47.36
C GLU A 360 -6.26 9.63 47.94
N GLY A 361 -7.56 9.61 47.62
CA GLY A 361 -8.56 10.50 48.24
C GLY A 361 -9.58 11.13 47.29
N ASP A 362 -9.29 11.30 46.01
CA ASP A 362 -10.24 11.91 45.08
C ASP A 362 -11.07 10.83 44.37
N MET A 363 -12.35 10.66 44.73
CA MET A 363 -13.32 9.99 43.86
C MET A 363 -13.52 10.88 42.61
N TYR A 364 -12.75 10.59 41.56
CA TYR A 364 -12.68 11.37 40.33
C TYR A 364 -14.00 11.33 39.54
N ARG A 365 -14.67 12.48 39.39
CA ARG A 365 -15.63 12.71 38.30
C ARG A 365 -14.84 13.17 37.07
N LEU A 366 -14.72 12.32 36.05
CA LEU A 366 -14.23 12.74 34.73
C LEU A 366 -15.16 13.83 34.19
N ALA A 367 -14.62 15.02 33.90
CA ALA A 367 -15.35 16.02 33.13
C ALA A 367 -15.41 15.52 31.68
N VAL A 368 -16.56 14.98 31.27
CA VAL A 368 -16.82 14.58 29.89
C VAL A 368 -17.49 15.75 29.20
N ALA A 369 -16.82 16.31 28.19
CA ALA A 369 -17.43 17.27 27.28
C ALA A 369 -17.91 16.50 26.04
N TYR A 370 -19.09 16.82 25.54
CA TYR A 370 -19.64 16.18 24.35
C TYR A 370 -19.70 17.21 23.23
N LEU A 371 -18.95 16.97 22.15
CA LEU A 371 -18.81 17.92 21.05
C LEU A 371 -20.05 17.99 20.16
N GLN A 372 -20.88 16.95 20.19
CA GLN A 372 -22.10 16.88 19.38
C GLN A 372 -23.26 16.37 20.23
N ARG A 373 -24.43 16.95 19.95
CA ARG A 373 -25.70 16.55 20.52
C ARG A 373 -26.64 16.25 19.36
N LYS A 374 -27.43 15.18 19.49
CA LYS A 374 -28.44 14.81 18.50
C LYS A 374 -29.78 14.67 19.18
N GLU A 375 -30.81 15.20 18.56
CA GLU A 375 -32.19 15.04 19.02
C GLU A 375 -32.59 13.55 19.04
N ILE A 376 -33.18 13.12 20.15
CA ILE A 376 -33.67 11.75 20.31
C ILE A 376 -35.02 11.63 19.60
N THR A 377 -34.99 11.27 18.33
CA THR A 377 -36.19 11.16 17.49
C THR A 377 -36.79 9.76 17.43
N ASN A 378 -36.09 8.74 17.97
CA ASN A 378 -36.51 7.33 17.95
C ASN A 378 -36.40 6.68 19.33
N SER A 379 -37.24 5.68 19.60
CA SER A 379 -37.31 4.96 20.89
C SER A 379 -36.11 4.04 21.21
N ASN A 380 -35.20 3.84 20.26
CA ASN A 380 -33.97 3.03 20.42
C ASN A 380 -32.75 3.92 20.69
N PHE A 381 -32.72 4.59 21.85
CA PHE A 381 -31.57 5.38 22.29
C PHE A 381 -30.96 4.80 23.58
N ASN A 382 -29.68 5.08 23.81
CA ASN A 382 -29.02 4.64 25.04
C ASN A 382 -29.27 5.65 26.17
N MET A 383 -29.99 5.24 27.22
CA MET A 383 -30.29 6.09 28.39
C MET A 383 -29.03 6.68 29.05
N ASN A 384 -27.89 6.01 28.96
CA ASN A 384 -26.62 6.50 29.52
C ASN A 384 -26.04 7.69 28.75
N ASN A 385 -26.49 7.91 27.51
CA ASN A 385 -26.00 8.98 26.64
C ASN A 385 -26.93 10.20 26.63
N VAL A 386 -28.03 10.21 27.37
CA VAL A 386 -28.96 11.36 27.38
C VAL A 386 -28.37 12.53 28.19
N ASP A 387 -28.46 13.75 27.66
CA ASP A 387 -28.12 14.96 28.40
C ASP A 387 -29.22 15.41 29.35
N TRP A 388 -29.38 14.68 30.46
CA TRP A 388 -30.39 14.96 31.48
C TRP A 388 -30.30 16.36 32.11
N GLN A 389 -29.17 17.06 31.99
CA GLN A 389 -28.95 18.36 32.64
C GLN A 389 -29.33 19.55 31.77
N ASN A 390 -29.45 19.37 30.45
CA ASN A 390 -29.72 20.45 29.50
C ASN A 390 -30.78 20.02 28.46
N PRO A 391 -32.05 19.77 28.86
CA PRO A 391 -33.12 19.58 27.89
C PRO A 391 -33.36 20.89 27.12
N GLU A 392 -33.63 20.79 25.83
CA GLU A 392 -34.09 21.94 25.05
C GLU A 392 -35.58 22.14 25.30
N VAL A 393 -35.98 23.39 25.53
CA VAL A 393 -37.37 23.75 25.78
C VAL A 393 -37.94 24.30 24.47
N GLY A 394 -38.87 23.56 23.87
CA GLY A 394 -39.54 23.92 22.63
C GLY A 394 -41.03 24.22 22.83
N MET A 395 -41.70 24.55 21.73
CA MET A 395 -43.15 24.52 21.64
C MET A 395 -43.55 23.66 20.44
N ASP A 396 -44.54 22.78 20.63
CA ASP A 396 -45.09 22.00 19.54
C ASP A 396 -45.98 22.85 18.61
N GLU A 397 -46.43 22.24 17.50
CA GLU A 397 -47.32 22.88 16.52
C GLU A 397 -48.67 23.35 17.10
N LYS A 398 -49.01 22.95 18.33
CA LYS A 398 -50.22 23.33 19.05
C LYS A 398 -49.95 24.37 20.15
N GLY A 399 -48.71 24.87 20.26
CA GLY A 399 -48.28 25.86 21.24
C GLY A 399 -48.10 25.29 22.65
N GLN A 400 -48.00 23.97 22.81
CA GLN A 400 -47.70 23.35 24.09
C GLN A 400 -46.18 23.24 24.29
N LEU A 401 -45.74 23.45 25.52
CA LEU A 401 -44.32 23.38 25.87
C LEU A 401 -43.81 21.93 25.73
N THR A 402 -42.75 21.73 24.96
CA THR A 402 -42.05 20.45 24.83
C THR A 402 -40.69 20.51 25.49
N LEU A 403 -40.23 19.35 25.96
CA LEU A 403 -38.89 19.15 26.51
C LEU A 403 -38.20 18.10 25.66
N ASP A 404 -37.27 18.55 24.82
CA ASP A 404 -36.56 17.70 23.88
C ASP A 404 -35.21 17.32 24.49
N PHE A 405 -35.05 16.02 24.72
CA PHE A 405 -33.82 15.46 25.29
C PHE A 405 -32.85 15.09 24.17
N LEU A 406 -31.61 15.49 24.34
CA LEU A 406 -30.56 15.25 23.35
C LEU A 406 -29.66 14.08 23.77
N GLU A 407 -29.29 13.25 22.81
CA GLU A 407 -28.25 12.24 22.96
C GLU A 407 -26.87 12.87 22.74
N LYS A 408 -25.98 12.62 23.70
CA LYS A 408 -24.58 13.02 23.73
C LYS A 408 -23.76 12.13 22.81
N LEU A 409 -23.22 12.70 21.74
CA LEU A 409 -22.36 12.01 20.77
C LEU A 409 -20.91 12.45 20.93
N ASN A 410 -19.99 11.51 20.71
CA ASN A 410 -18.53 11.73 20.73
C ASN A 410 -18.03 12.32 22.07
N PRO A 411 -17.88 11.48 23.12
CA PRO A 411 -17.30 11.91 24.38
C PRO A 411 -15.85 12.36 24.18
N VAL A 412 -15.57 13.61 24.53
CA VAL A 412 -14.21 14.11 24.72
C VAL A 412 -13.89 13.96 26.18
N PHE A 413 -12.99 13.03 26.47
CA PHE A 413 -12.44 12.86 27.80
C PHE A 413 -11.39 13.95 28.04
N ALA A 414 -11.69 14.91 28.91
CA ALA A 414 -10.69 15.81 29.43
C ALA A 414 -9.80 15.04 30.41
N ASN A 415 -8.84 14.29 29.87
CA ASN A 415 -7.94 13.48 30.67
C ASN A 415 -6.78 14.35 31.17
N LYS A 416 -7.08 15.34 32.04
CA LYS A 416 -6.09 16.07 32.85
C LYS A 416 -6.78 17.01 33.85
N LYS A 417 -6.47 16.85 35.15
CA LYS A 417 -6.23 18.02 36.02
C LYS A 417 -4.91 18.63 35.52
N GLY A 418 -4.98 19.48 34.49
CA GLY A 418 -4.00 20.54 34.35
C GLY A 418 -4.48 21.69 35.22
N ALA A 419 -3.58 22.42 35.87
CA ALA A 419 -3.91 23.66 36.57
C ALA A 419 -4.79 24.57 35.69
N GLU A 420 -5.52 25.50 36.30
CA GLU A 420 -6.61 26.35 35.79
C GLU A 420 -6.32 27.23 34.54
N LYS A 421 -5.36 26.87 33.68
CA LYS A 421 -5.13 27.46 32.36
C LYS A 421 -5.34 26.39 31.30
N GLY A 422 -6.36 26.55 30.47
CA GLY A 422 -6.65 25.69 29.30
C GLY A 422 -5.56 25.77 28.22
N GLY A 423 -4.35 25.30 28.52
CA GLY A 423 -3.24 25.22 27.58
C GLY A 423 -3.44 24.08 26.60
N ARG A 424 -3.63 24.42 25.32
CA ARG A 424 -3.48 23.49 24.19
C ARG A 424 -2.02 23.01 24.13
N LEU A 425 -1.78 21.78 23.67
CA LEU A 425 -0.42 21.35 23.35
C LEU A 425 0.21 22.31 22.33
N PRO A 426 1.42 22.84 22.58
CA PRO A 426 2.08 23.67 21.59
C PRO A 426 2.35 22.80 20.37
N ASP A 427 2.29 23.42 19.19
CA ASP A 427 2.68 22.77 17.95
C ASP A 427 4.16 22.34 18.04
N ILE A 428 4.58 21.32 17.29
CA ILE A 428 5.91 20.73 17.44
C ILE A 428 6.74 20.97 16.19
N LEU A 429 7.95 21.53 16.36
CA LEU A 429 8.95 21.63 15.31
C LEU A 429 10.09 20.65 15.60
N PHE A 430 10.23 19.62 14.76
CA PHE A 430 11.38 18.73 14.81
C PHE A 430 12.52 19.31 13.98
N ILE A 431 13.69 19.48 14.57
CA ILE A 431 14.90 19.98 13.90
C ILE A 431 15.92 18.85 13.93
N VAL A 432 16.06 18.14 12.81
CA VAL A 432 16.71 16.84 12.74
C VAL A 432 18.00 16.90 11.94
N ASP A 433 19.08 16.48 12.59
CA ASP A 433 20.38 16.30 11.96
C ASP A 433 20.33 15.11 11.01
N ARG A 434 20.69 15.36 9.75
CA ARG A 434 20.82 14.34 8.70
C ARG A 434 22.25 14.29 8.14
N SER A 435 23.22 14.78 8.89
CA SER A 435 24.62 14.76 8.49
C SER A 435 25.13 13.34 8.26
N GLY A 436 26.25 13.24 7.55
CA GLY A 436 26.86 11.96 7.20
C GLY A 436 27.12 11.06 8.41
N SER A 437 27.50 11.61 9.57
CA SER A 437 27.75 10.84 10.80
C SER A 437 26.49 10.23 11.38
N VAL A 438 25.34 10.91 11.28
CA VAL A 438 24.06 10.40 11.78
C VAL A 438 23.50 9.30 10.85
N ILE A 439 23.64 9.51 9.52
CA ILE A 439 23.17 8.57 8.50
C ILE A 439 24.12 7.36 8.36
N GLU A 440 25.40 7.49 8.70
CA GLU A 440 26.34 6.38 8.64
C GLU A 440 25.87 5.21 9.52
N GLY A 441 25.79 4.01 8.92
CA GLY A 441 25.29 2.82 9.61
C GLY A 441 23.76 2.77 9.79
N TYR A 442 23.01 3.73 9.23
CA TYR A 442 21.55 3.68 9.17
C TYR A 442 21.09 2.51 8.31
N ASP A 443 20.53 1.49 8.96
CA ASP A 443 19.87 0.36 8.30
C ASP A 443 18.48 0.20 8.94
N PRO A 444 17.41 0.69 8.28
CA PRO A 444 16.07 0.56 8.80
C PRO A 444 15.65 -0.90 8.91
N GLY A 445 16.11 -1.80 8.03
CA GLY A 445 15.76 -3.23 8.12
C GLY A 445 16.26 -3.84 9.43
N ARG A 446 17.49 -3.50 9.84
CA ARG A 446 18.10 -4.00 11.08
C ARG A 446 17.78 -3.18 12.33
N GLY A 447 17.27 -1.96 12.16
CA GLY A 447 17.04 -1.05 13.28
C GLY A 447 18.33 -0.57 13.91
N THR A 448 19.32 -0.23 13.07
CA THR A 448 20.65 0.21 13.51
C THR A 448 20.97 1.60 13.00
N GLY A 449 21.89 2.28 13.70
CA GLY A 449 22.35 3.63 13.39
C GLY A 449 21.69 4.69 14.26
N ALA A 450 22.34 5.85 14.40
CA ALA A 450 21.81 6.97 15.18
C ALA A 450 20.48 7.47 14.58
N TYR A 451 20.37 7.50 13.24
CA TYR A 451 19.15 7.93 12.56
C TYR A 451 17.93 7.04 12.84
N ASP A 452 18.09 5.71 13.01
CA ASP A 452 16.99 4.82 13.41
C ASP A 452 16.45 5.20 14.81
N MET A 453 17.36 5.52 15.75
CA MET A 453 16.96 5.97 17.08
C MET A 453 16.16 7.27 17.02
N ILE A 454 16.55 8.22 16.16
CA ILE A 454 15.83 9.48 15.94
C ILE A 454 14.41 9.20 15.40
N LEU A 455 14.28 8.33 14.42
CA LEU A 455 12.97 8.02 13.83
C LEU A 455 12.05 7.31 14.82
N ARG A 456 12.52 6.27 15.53
CA ARG A 456 11.74 5.59 16.57
C ARG A 456 11.24 6.55 17.64
N SER A 457 12.07 7.53 17.95
CA SER A 457 11.81 8.56 18.94
C SER A 457 10.70 9.52 18.52
N MET A 458 10.79 10.07 17.32
CA MET A 458 9.73 10.89 16.75
C MET A 458 8.41 10.12 16.60
N TYR A 459 8.47 8.87 16.14
CA TYR A 459 7.29 8.01 16.02
C TYR A 459 6.67 7.66 17.37
N SER A 460 7.46 7.57 18.45
CA SER A 460 6.94 7.40 19.80
C SER A 460 6.16 8.63 20.27
N VAL A 461 6.61 9.84 19.91
CA VAL A 461 5.84 11.09 20.12
C VAL A 461 4.52 11.03 19.38
N PHE A 462 4.54 10.72 18.08
CA PHE A 462 3.32 10.61 17.28
C PHE A 462 2.34 9.60 17.86
N LYS A 463 2.83 8.38 18.17
CA LYS A 463 2.03 7.32 18.79
C LYS A 463 1.38 7.77 20.08
N TYR A 464 2.12 8.45 20.95
CA TYR A 464 1.58 8.97 22.20
C TYR A 464 0.50 10.03 22.00
N LEU A 465 0.72 10.97 21.07
CA LEU A 465 -0.25 12.02 20.77
C LEU A 465 -1.52 11.44 20.11
N GLU A 466 -1.37 10.41 19.27
CA GLU A 466 -2.47 9.62 18.70
C GLU A 466 -3.25 8.88 19.79
N ASP A 467 -2.58 8.10 20.63
CA ASP A 467 -3.18 7.31 21.73
C ASP A 467 -3.99 8.20 22.71
N ASN A 468 -3.63 9.48 22.84
CA ASN A 468 -4.29 10.45 23.72
C ASN A 468 -5.24 11.41 23.00
N ASN A 469 -5.53 11.19 21.71
CA ASN A 469 -6.38 12.04 20.87
C ASN A 469 -5.99 13.52 20.86
N GLN A 470 -4.69 13.82 21.01
CA GLN A 470 -4.17 15.19 21.01
C GLN A 470 -3.65 15.62 19.64
N ILE A 471 -3.17 14.66 18.85
CA ILE A 471 -2.45 14.93 17.59
C ILE A 471 -3.29 15.72 16.57
N GLN A 472 -4.61 15.51 16.55
CA GLN A 472 -5.54 16.13 15.59
C GLN A 472 -5.64 17.65 15.76
N ASN A 473 -5.32 18.15 16.96
CA ASN A 473 -5.34 19.58 17.28
C ASN A 473 -3.94 20.17 17.28
N MET A 474 -2.98 19.60 16.55
CA MET A 474 -1.60 20.07 16.53
C MET A 474 -1.13 20.28 15.09
N ARG A 475 -0.19 21.20 14.93
CA ARG A 475 0.62 21.35 13.74
C ARG A 475 2.02 20.83 14.01
N PHE A 476 2.64 20.34 12.95
CA PHE A 476 3.96 19.77 12.96
C PHE A 476 4.80 20.44 11.88
N GLY A 477 6.05 20.72 12.21
CA GLY A 477 7.06 21.12 11.24
C GLY A 477 8.26 20.20 11.35
N THR A 478 9.02 20.07 10.27
CA THR A 478 10.32 19.42 10.30
C THR A 478 11.33 20.26 9.54
N ILE A 479 12.46 20.53 10.19
CA ILE A 479 13.66 21.07 9.59
C ILE A 479 14.68 19.93 9.52
N LEU A 480 15.22 19.67 8.33
CA LEU A 480 16.36 18.78 8.15
C LEU A 480 17.60 19.62 7.90
N PHE A 481 18.66 19.39 8.67
CA PHE A 481 19.89 20.17 8.58
C PHE A 481 21.15 19.29 8.46
N ASP A 482 22.14 19.84 7.76
CA ASP A 482 23.43 19.22 7.40
C ASP A 482 24.35 20.30 6.78
N ASN A 483 25.30 19.95 5.91
CA ASN A 483 26.23 20.90 5.28
C ASN A 483 25.69 21.57 4.01
N ILE A 484 24.43 21.37 3.69
CA ILE A 484 23.71 21.90 2.53
C ILE A 484 22.51 22.72 3.03
N PRO A 485 21.79 23.44 2.15
CA PRO A 485 20.64 24.23 2.58
C PRO A 485 19.64 23.39 3.36
N ASN A 486 19.24 23.92 4.50
CA ASN A 486 18.28 23.29 5.38
C ASN A 486 16.93 23.17 4.66
N TYR A 487 16.24 22.06 4.91
CA TYR A 487 14.90 21.84 4.36
C TYR A 487 13.87 22.07 5.44
N PHE A 488 12.91 22.98 5.22
CA PHE A 488 11.72 23.12 6.06
C PHE A 488 10.49 22.56 5.34
N SER A 489 9.74 21.69 6.02
CA SER A 489 8.51 21.08 5.48
C SER A 489 7.33 22.04 5.35
N GLY A 490 7.43 23.24 5.94
CA GLY A 490 6.25 24.04 6.29
C GLY A 490 5.52 23.45 7.50
N TRP A 491 4.61 24.23 8.09
CA TRP A 491 3.72 23.74 9.14
C TRP A 491 2.56 22.92 8.54
N LYS A 492 2.44 21.68 8.97
CA LYS A 492 1.46 20.71 8.49
C LYS A 492 0.48 20.32 9.58
N THR A 493 -0.75 20.00 9.20
CA THR A 493 -1.74 19.45 10.12
C THR A 493 -1.57 17.94 10.26
N PHE A 494 -2.28 17.33 11.21
CA PHE A 494 -2.36 15.87 11.31
C PHE A 494 -2.77 15.19 9.99
N TYR A 495 -3.63 15.83 9.18
CA TYR A 495 -4.08 15.27 7.91
C TYR A 495 -2.99 15.24 6.83
N ASP A 496 -1.99 16.12 6.97
CA ASP A 496 -0.86 16.25 6.05
C ASP A 496 0.43 15.67 6.67
N MET A 497 0.30 14.77 7.66
CA MET A 497 1.44 14.23 8.41
C MET A 497 2.44 13.47 7.51
N GLN A 498 2.00 12.95 6.36
CA GLN A 498 2.90 12.29 5.42
C GLN A 498 3.94 13.26 4.84
N ASP A 499 3.60 14.55 4.66
CA ASP A 499 4.54 15.58 4.21
C ASP A 499 5.64 15.85 5.25
N ILE A 500 5.37 15.55 6.52
CA ILE A 500 6.35 15.62 7.61
C ILE A 500 7.22 14.36 7.63
N LYS A 501 6.59 13.19 7.45
CA LYS A 501 7.25 11.88 7.58
C LYS A 501 8.11 11.53 6.38
N ASP A 502 7.68 11.81 5.16
CA ASP A 502 8.41 11.40 3.95
C ASP A 502 9.87 11.92 3.91
N PRO A 503 10.13 13.22 4.16
CA PRO A 503 11.50 13.74 4.23
C PRO A 503 12.37 13.05 5.29
N LEU A 504 11.76 12.65 6.41
CA LEU A 504 12.44 11.94 7.50
C LEU A 504 12.72 10.48 7.14
N LEU A 505 11.82 9.80 6.44
CA LEU A 505 11.99 8.39 6.08
C LEU A 505 12.96 8.21 4.92
N MET A 506 13.11 9.23 4.07
CA MET A 506 14.00 9.24 2.92
C MET A 506 14.93 10.46 2.93
N PRO A 507 15.85 10.56 3.91
CA PRO A 507 16.68 11.75 4.10
C PRO A 507 17.65 12.03 2.94
N GLY A 508 17.94 11.03 2.11
CA GLY A 508 18.79 11.16 0.92
C GLY A 508 18.02 11.30 -0.39
N ASP A 509 16.68 11.40 -0.36
CA ASP A 509 15.89 11.52 -1.60
C ASP A 509 16.03 12.94 -2.19
N PRO A 510 16.47 13.07 -3.45
CA PRO A 510 16.63 14.37 -4.09
C PRO A 510 15.33 15.17 -4.23
N LYS A 511 14.15 14.55 -4.11
CA LYS A 511 12.85 15.23 -4.08
C LYS A 511 12.74 16.20 -2.91
N PHE A 512 13.31 15.84 -1.76
CA PHE A 512 13.36 16.70 -0.57
C PHE A 512 14.63 17.55 -0.54
N ASN A 513 15.40 17.54 -1.64
CA ASN A 513 16.57 18.37 -1.78
C ASN A 513 16.96 18.66 -3.26
N PRO A 514 16.15 19.45 -3.98
CA PRO A 514 16.35 19.69 -5.42
C PRO A 514 17.67 20.41 -5.75
N GLU A 515 18.24 21.18 -4.82
CA GLU A 515 19.53 21.87 -5.01
C GLU A 515 20.73 20.92 -4.96
N ILE A 516 20.66 19.82 -4.18
CA ILE A 516 21.67 18.75 -4.19
C ILE A 516 21.86 18.22 -5.61
N ASN A 517 20.80 18.03 -6.40
CA ASN A 517 20.93 17.48 -7.74
C ASN A 517 21.67 18.41 -8.70
N PHE A 518 21.50 19.72 -8.55
CA PHE A 518 22.22 20.71 -9.37
C PHE A 518 23.69 20.78 -8.97
N ILE A 519 23.99 20.72 -7.66
CA ILE A 519 25.35 20.79 -7.13
C ILE A 519 26.10 19.47 -7.34
N MET A 520 25.50 18.31 -7.02
CA MET A 520 26.11 16.98 -7.20
C MET A 520 26.33 16.61 -8.67
N LYS A 521 25.44 17.00 -9.60
CA LYS A 521 25.72 16.83 -11.05
C LYS A 521 26.89 17.67 -11.54
N LYS A 522 27.19 18.81 -10.89
CA LYS A 522 28.32 19.67 -11.24
C LYS A 522 29.62 19.31 -10.51
N MET A 523 29.56 18.65 -9.35
CA MET A 523 30.71 18.55 -8.44
C MET A 523 31.44 17.20 -8.36
N ILE A 524 31.10 16.15 -9.11
CA ILE A 524 31.88 14.89 -9.04
C ILE A 524 32.31 14.45 -10.44
N PRO A 525 33.62 14.61 -10.76
CA PRO A 525 34.51 13.49 -10.45
C PRO A 525 35.89 13.85 -9.89
N LYS A 526 36.05 14.75 -8.89
CA LYS A 526 37.41 15.00 -8.33
C LYS A 526 37.65 15.09 -6.82
N GLN A 527 36.68 15.12 -5.91
CA GLN A 527 37.01 15.14 -4.47
C GLN A 527 36.10 14.27 -3.61
N ARG A 528 36.62 13.10 -3.21
CA ARG A 528 36.01 12.13 -2.29
C ARG A 528 36.12 12.54 -0.80
N GLY A 529 36.16 13.84 -0.47
CA GLY A 529 36.51 14.29 0.89
C GLY A 529 35.78 15.51 1.43
N PHE A 530 34.68 15.96 0.82
CA PHE A 530 34.06 17.26 1.17
C PHE A 530 32.61 17.21 1.71
N LEU A 531 32.07 16.02 1.99
CA LEU A 531 30.69 15.87 2.51
C LEU A 531 30.69 15.61 4.02
N GLY A 532 31.16 16.57 4.81
CA GLY A 532 31.12 16.49 6.27
C GLY A 532 30.99 17.87 6.90
N GLY A 533 29.80 18.18 7.39
CA GLY A 533 29.50 19.37 8.17
C GLY A 533 28.05 19.32 8.65
N THR A 534 27.81 19.90 9.81
CA THR A 534 26.49 19.95 10.46
C THR A 534 26.19 21.42 10.69
N ASN A 535 25.40 22.05 9.82
CA ASN A 535 25.10 23.48 9.90
C ASN A 535 23.61 23.71 10.16
N LEU A 536 23.29 24.50 11.18
CA LEU A 536 21.93 24.94 11.46
C LEU A 536 21.77 26.39 10.97
N ASP A 537 21.17 26.55 9.80
CA ASP A 537 20.92 27.85 9.16
C ASP A 537 19.89 28.69 9.92
N LEU A 538 20.22 29.97 10.14
CA LEU A 538 19.35 30.93 10.80
C LEU A 538 18.13 31.28 9.93
N ASP A 539 18.29 31.43 8.62
CA ASP A 539 17.22 31.89 7.72
C ASP A 539 16.06 30.90 7.73
N THR A 540 16.35 29.60 7.66
CA THR A 540 15.33 28.54 7.75
C THR A 540 14.60 28.53 9.11
N ILE A 541 15.31 28.86 10.20
CA ILE A 541 14.72 28.93 11.55
C ILE A 541 13.82 30.17 11.67
N VAL A 542 14.25 31.30 11.11
CA VAL A 542 13.45 32.52 11.02
C VAL A 542 12.18 32.27 10.22
N GLU A 543 12.30 31.63 9.06
CA GLU A 543 11.15 31.23 8.22
C GLU A 543 10.17 30.37 9.01
N ALA A 544 10.63 29.28 9.62
CA ALA A 544 9.76 28.38 10.38
C ALA A 544 9.10 29.06 11.60
N THR A 545 9.82 29.99 12.24
CA THR A 545 9.34 30.72 13.42
C THR A 545 8.32 31.78 13.06
N ASP A 546 8.55 32.55 11.98
CA ASP A 546 7.70 33.67 11.59
C ASP A 546 6.49 33.24 10.75
N ASP A 547 6.57 32.11 10.05
CA ASP A 547 5.40 31.48 9.40
C ASP A 547 4.35 31.01 10.43
N LYS A 548 4.75 30.81 11.70
CA LYS A 548 3.87 30.28 12.72
C LYS A 548 3.05 31.34 13.45
N GLN A 549 1.73 31.13 13.49
CA GLN A 549 0.87 31.82 14.46
C GLN A 549 0.90 31.13 15.82
N GLY A 550 1.61 31.71 16.79
CA GLY A 550 1.68 31.27 18.19
C GLY A 550 2.88 30.39 18.53
N ASN A 551 3.08 30.13 19.82
CA ASN A 551 4.26 29.42 20.32
C ASN A 551 4.23 27.93 19.93
N TYR A 552 5.42 27.39 19.70
CA TYR A 552 5.65 25.97 19.41
C TYR A 552 6.80 25.43 20.26
N TRP A 553 6.90 24.11 20.37
CA TRP A 553 8.00 23.43 21.02
C TRP A 553 9.03 22.97 19.97
N ALA A 554 10.25 23.49 20.06
CA ALA A 554 11.37 23.11 19.22
C ALA A 554 12.10 21.91 19.82
N ILE A 555 12.18 20.81 19.06
CA ILE A 555 12.93 19.60 19.43
C ILE A 555 14.09 19.44 18.46
N ILE A 556 15.28 19.81 18.90
CA ILE A 556 16.53 19.66 18.14
C ILE A 556 17.12 18.29 18.43
N ILE A 557 17.51 17.53 17.41
CA ILE A 557 18.06 16.17 17.54
C ILE A 557 19.34 16.05 16.70
N SER A 558 20.47 15.74 17.34
CA SER A 558 21.79 15.60 16.69
C SER A 558 22.71 14.62 17.43
N ASP A 559 23.69 14.04 16.74
CA ASP A 559 24.74 13.19 17.33
C ASP A 559 26.01 13.94 17.76
N GLY A 560 26.17 15.20 17.34
CA GLY A 560 27.47 15.88 17.33
C GLY A 560 27.43 17.39 17.53
N GLU A 561 28.58 18.03 17.30
CA GLU A 561 28.71 19.49 17.32
C GLU A 561 28.15 20.10 16.04
N ILE A 562 27.51 21.25 16.18
CA ILE A 562 27.09 22.08 15.05
C ILE A 562 28.27 22.98 14.66
N HIS A 563 28.67 22.95 13.39
CA HIS A 563 29.89 23.57 12.90
C HIS A 563 29.75 25.09 12.71
N ASN A 564 28.57 25.58 12.29
CA ASN A 564 28.29 27.01 12.17
C ASN A 564 27.84 27.65 13.51
N ARG A 565 28.64 27.42 14.57
CA ARG A 565 28.28 27.72 15.98
C ARG A 565 27.67 29.11 16.21
N GLY A 566 28.25 30.16 15.60
CA GLY A 566 27.77 31.53 15.77
C GLY A 566 26.34 31.70 15.27
N GLU A 567 26.06 31.24 14.06
CA GLU A 567 24.74 31.29 13.44
C GLU A 567 23.75 30.35 14.13
N ALA A 568 24.17 29.14 14.47
CA ALA A 568 23.35 28.20 15.23
C ALA A 568 22.94 28.77 16.60
N ARG A 569 23.83 29.51 17.27
CA ARG A 569 23.52 30.22 18.52
C ARG A 569 22.47 31.32 18.29
N GLU A 570 22.63 32.11 17.23
CA GLU A 570 21.64 33.14 16.85
C GLU A 570 20.27 32.52 16.56
N ALA A 571 20.25 31.36 15.90
CA ALA A 571 19.01 30.63 15.60
C ALA A 571 18.29 30.16 16.87
N VAL A 572 19.01 29.56 17.82
CA VAL A 572 18.42 29.13 19.10
C VAL A 572 17.96 30.34 19.92
N GLN A 573 18.75 31.42 19.98
CA GLN A 573 18.37 32.65 20.65
C GLN A 573 17.09 33.25 20.05
N TYR A 574 16.97 33.27 18.72
CA TYR A 574 15.79 33.78 18.03
C TYR A 574 14.51 33.03 18.43
N MET A 575 14.57 31.69 18.47
CA MET A 575 13.44 30.87 18.91
C MET A 575 13.07 31.16 20.38
N ALA A 576 14.07 31.28 21.26
CA ALA A 576 13.88 31.56 22.68
C ALA A 576 13.29 32.95 22.93
N ASP A 577 13.76 33.98 22.21
CA ASP A 577 13.28 35.36 22.32
C ASP A 577 11.81 35.50 21.90
N LYS A 578 11.35 34.63 20.99
CA LYS A 578 9.95 34.52 20.57
C LYS A 578 9.09 33.71 21.55
N GLY A 579 9.68 33.20 22.64
CA GLY A 579 9.00 32.48 23.71
C GLY A 579 8.72 31.00 23.40
N ASN A 580 9.47 30.40 22.46
CA ASN A 580 9.34 28.99 22.12
C ASN A 580 10.19 28.12 23.06
N PRO A 581 9.63 27.11 23.73
CA PRO A 581 10.41 26.12 24.46
C PRO A 581 11.35 25.36 23.53
N ILE A 582 12.57 25.08 23.99
CA ILE A 582 13.60 24.38 23.22
C ILE A 582 14.08 23.17 24.02
N SER A 583 14.06 22.02 23.38
CA SER A 583 14.71 20.80 23.87
C SER A 583 15.76 20.34 22.87
N PHE A 584 16.98 20.11 23.35
CA PHE A 584 18.07 19.53 22.55
C PHE A 584 18.34 18.10 22.99
N ILE A 585 18.15 17.17 22.07
CA ILE A 585 18.35 15.74 22.25
C ILE A 585 19.65 15.34 21.56
N ARG A 586 20.60 14.89 22.37
CA ARG A 586 21.90 14.39 21.91
C ARG A 586 21.86 12.87 21.81
N VAL A 587 22.23 12.33 20.66
CA VAL A 587 22.29 10.88 20.40
C VAL A 587 23.76 10.43 20.37
N GLY A 588 24.15 9.41 21.14
CA GLY A 588 25.53 8.87 21.11
C GLY A 588 26.43 9.33 22.26
N TYR A 589 27.76 9.39 22.05
CA TYR A 589 28.77 9.43 23.15
C TYR A 589 29.76 10.63 23.11
N SER A 590 29.47 11.74 22.44
CA SER A 590 30.40 12.90 22.43
C SER A 590 30.47 13.57 23.82
N MET A 591 31.68 13.69 24.38
CA MET A 591 31.85 14.07 25.80
C MET A 591 31.72 15.57 26.09
N ASP A 592 31.88 16.46 25.12
CA ASP A 592 31.70 17.91 25.29
C ASP A 592 31.01 18.49 24.04
N ASN A 593 30.03 19.39 24.22
CA ASN A 593 29.37 20.07 23.11
C ASN A 593 28.95 21.47 23.55
N GLU A 594 29.68 22.47 23.09
CA GLU A 594 29.44 23.90 23.35
C GLU A 594 28.01 24.32 22.94
N PHE A 595 27.44 23.69 21.91
CA PHE A 595 26.06 23.95 21.50
C PHE A 595 25.03 23.54 22.58
N ALA A 596 25.31 22.48 23.33
CA ALA A 596 24.46 22.08 24.45
C ALA A 596 24.51 23.10 25.60
N GLU A 597 25.68 23.67 25.86
CA GLU A 597 25.84 24.75 26.82
C GLU A 597 25.01 25.97 26.38
N TYR A 598 25.09 26.36 25.11
CA TYR A 598 24.29 27.45 24.56
C TYR A 598 22.78 27.22 24.68
N VAL A 599 22.29 26.03 24.34
CA VAL A 599 20.87 25.69 24.52
C VAL A 599 20.46 25.85 25.99
N SER A 600 21.33 25.46 26.93
CA SER A 600 21.07 25.62 28.36
C SER A 600 21.10 27.09 28.82
N GLU A 601 22.03 27.89 28.29
CA GLU A 601 22.17 29.33 28.60
C GLU A 601 20.91 30.13 28.25
N VAL A 602 20.25 29.79 27.14
CA VAL A 602 19.00 30.44 26.71
C VAL A 602 17.74 29.84 27.35
N GLY A 603 17.90 28.96 28.34
CA GLY A 603 16.81 28.35 29.10
C GLY A 603 16.20 27.09 28.49
N GLY A 604 16.80 26.56 27.42
CA GLY A 604 16.44 25.27 26.84
C GLY A 604 16.87 24.09 27.69
N GLN A 605 16.29 22.92 27.40
CA GLN A 605 16.61 21.67 28.11
C GLN A 605 17.49 20.78 27.24
N VAL A 606 18.60 20.30 27.81
CA VAL A 606 19.50 19.37 27.14
C VAL A 606 19.31 17.96 27.67
N TYR A 607 19.23 17.02 26.74
CA TYR A 607 19.06 15.62 27.01
C TYR A 607 20.09 14.78 26.30
N HIS A 608 20.49 13.70 26.95
CA HIS A 608 21.47 12.76 26.43
C HIS A 608 20.83 11.38 26.31
N VAL A 609 20.83 10.84 25.10
CA VAL A 609 20.15 9.60 24.72
C VAL A 609 21.18 8.59 24.27
N LYS A 610 21.31 7.51 25.04
CA LYS A 610 22.19 6.39 24.70
C LYS A 610 21.44 5.24 24.03
N ASP A 611 20.12 5.18 24.25
CA ASP A 611 19.21 4.18 23.71
C ASP A 611 17.83 4.82 23.41
N ALA A 612 17.07 4.26 22.47
CA ALA A 612 15.75 4.76 22.10
C ALA A 612 14.77 4.85 23.27
N SER A 613 14.90 3.98 24.28
CA SER A 613 14.05 4.00 25.49
C SER A 613 14.32 5.18 26.41
N ASP A 614 15.47 5.84 26.28
CA ASP A 614 15.71 7.08 27.00
C ASP A 614 14.87 8.21 26.40
N LEU A 615 14.64 8.20 25.09
CA LEU A 615 13.94 9.28 24.42
C LEU A 615 12.43 9.29 24.72
N SER A 616 11.82 8.10 24.88
CA SER A 616 10.43 8.00 25.36
C SER A 616 10.27 8.59 26.78
N LYS A 617 11.27 8.44 27.66
CA LYS A 617 11.30 9.08 28.99
C LYS A 617 11.48 10.60 28.92
N LEU A 618 12.18 11.11 27.91
CA LEU A 618 12.40 12.55 27.70
C LEU A 618 11.14 13.27 27.25
N VAL A 619 10.45 12.72 26.26
CA VAL A 619 9.16 13.23 25.78
C VAL A 619 8.14 13.24 26.92
N LEU A 620 8.15 12.20 27.76
CA LEU A 620 7.35 12.15 28.99
C LEU A 620 7.68 13.27 29.97
N LYS A 621 8.96 13.55 30.18
CA LYS A 621 9.43 14.57 31.11
C LYS A 621 9.01 15.96 30.64
N GLU A 622 9.18 16.25 29.35
CA GLU A 622 8.81 17.54 28.76
C GLU A 622 7.30 17.74 28.66
N ALA A 623 6.57 16.69 28.26
CA ALA A 623 5.12 16.72 28.35
C ALA A 623 4.68 16.99 29.80
N LYS A 624 5.26 16.33 30.80
CA LYS A 624 4.94 16.63 32.20
C LYS A 624 5.29 18.07 32.58
N HIS A 625 6.44 18.60 32.16
CA HIS A 625 6.85 19.96 32.47
C HIS A 625 5.88 21.03 31.94
N HIS A 626 5.31 20.80 30.75
CA HIS A 626 4.36 21.71 30.15
C HIS A 626 2.89 21.50 30.59
N TYR A 627 2.55 20.37 31.25
CA TYR A 627 1.16 20.04 31.65
C TYR A 627 0.89 19.79 33.13
N ALA A 628 1.91 19.62 33.98
CA ALA A 628 1.78 19.45 35.43
C ALA A 628 1.95 20.79 36.14
#